data_AF-A0A554MZI0-F1
#
_entry.id   AF-A0A554MZI0-F1
#
_cell.length_a   1.000
_cell.length_b   1.000
_cell.length_c   1.000
_cell.angle_alpha   90.00
_cell.angle_beta   90.00
_cell.angle_gamma   90.00
#
_symmetry.space_group_name_H-M   'P 1'
#
loop_
_entity.id
_entity.type
_entity.pdbx_description
1 polymer ?
#
loop_
_entity_poly.entity_id
_entity_poly.type
_entity_poly.pdbx_seq_one_letter_code
_entity_poly.pdbx_strand_id
1 'polypeptide(L)' 'MNETESVETVITAPSTGFVSRLRFRLRAEQEIHELTRDRELEERVRAEAAVRLAPGPWHLGELFRRR' A
#
# COMPACT_ATOMS: atom_id res chain seq x y z
N MET A 1 20.94 9.71 38.56
CA MET A 1 21.65 9.56 37.27
C MET A 1 20.96 8.43 36.54
N ASN A 2 20.42 8.69 35.35
CA ASN A 2 19.60 7.73 34.61
C ASN A 2 20.49 7.10 33.53
N GLU A 3 20.98 5.89 33.79
CA GLU A 3 21.84 5.13 32.88
C GLU A 3 20.98 4.65 31.71
N THR A 4 20.95 5.44 30.64
CA THR A 4 20.28 5.05 29.41
C THR A 4 21.34 4.39 28.54
N GLU A 5 21.55 3.09 28.76
CA GLU A 5 22.48 2.30 27.96
C GLU A 5 21.94 2.25 26.52
N SER A 6 22.68 2.90 25.61
CA SER A 6 22.33 2.99 24.20
C SER A 6 22.49 1.62 23.58
N VAL A 7 21.38 0.96 23.23
CA VAL A 7 21.40 -0.32 22.53
C VAL A 7 21.91 -0.08 21.11
N GLU A 8 23.18 -0.40 20.88
CA GLU A 8 23.79 -0.37 19.55
C GLU A 8 23.08 -1.39 18.66
N THR A 9 22.21 -0.90 17.78
CA THR A 9 21.56 -1.73 16.77
C THR A 9 22.57 -1.95 15.66
N VAL A 10 23.30 -3.06 15.74
CA VAL A 10 24.16 -3.52 14.65
C VAL A 10 23.27 -3.86 13.45
N ILE A 11 23.16 -2.92 12.51
CA ILE A 11 22.53 -3.19 11.21
C ILE A 11 23.54 -3.98 10.39
N THR A 12 23.53 -5.30 10.59
CA THR A 12 24.23 -6.21 9.68
C THR A 12 23.53 -6.14 8.34
N ALA A 13 24.06 -5.32 7.43
CA ALA A 13 23.59 -5.28 6.05
C ALA A 13 23.76 -6.69 5.48
N PRO A 14 22.68 -7.40 5.12
CA PRO A 14 22.84 -8.71 4.53
C PRO A 14 23.62 -8.54 3.22
N SER A 15 24.66 -9.35 3.01
CA SER A 15 25.38 -9.43 1.73
C SER A 15 24.49 -10.13 0.69
N THR A 16 23.33 -9.54 0.42
CA THR A 16 22.34 -10.09 -0.49
C THR A 16 22.88 -9.94 -1.90
N GLY A 17 23.35 -11.05 -2.46
CA GLY A 17 23.85 -11.13 -3.83
C GLY A 17 22.86 -10.53 -4.82
N PHE A 18 23.36 -10.06 -5.97
CA PHE A 18 22.56 -9.36 -6.98
C PHE A 18 21.27 -10.09 -7.35
N VAL A 19 21.34 -11.42 -7.51
CA VAL A 19 20.18 -12.27 -7.81
C VAL A 19 19.12 -12.23 -6.69
N SER A 20 19.54 -12.29 -5.43
CA SER A 20 18.63 -12.25 -4.28
C SER A 20 17.94 -10.89 -4.16
N ARG A 21 18.63 -9.79 -4.49
CA ARG A 21 18.02 -8.45 -4.58
C ARG A 21 16.98 -8.36 -5.69
N LEU A 22 17.26 -8.94 -6.86
CA LEU A 22 16.31 -8.96 -7.97
C LEU A 22 15.06 -9.78 -7.64
N ARG A 23 15.22 -10.95 -7.02
CA ARG A 23 14.08 -11.79 -6.58
C ARG A 23 13.24 -11.08 -5.52
N PHE A 24 13.88 -10.42 -4.56
CA PHE A 24 13.18 -9.61 -3.56
C PHE A 24 12.38 -8.49 -4.24
N ARG A 25 12.99 -7.77 -5.17
CA ARG A 25 12.32 -6.68 -5.89
C ARG A 25 11.09 -7.17 -6.65
N LEU A 26 11.21 -8.26 -7.41
CA LEU A 26 10.08 -8.81 -8.15
C LEU A 26 8.94 -9.25 -7.23
N ARG A 27 9.25 -9.87 -6.08
CA ARG A 27 8.24 -10.25 -5.10
C ARG A 27 7.55 -9.04 -4.47
N ALA A 28 8.32 -8.02 -4.10
CA ALA A 28 7.79 -6.79 -3.55
C ALA A 28 6.92 -6.03 -4.56
N GLU A 29 7.34 -5.96 -5.82
CA GLU A 29 6.53 -5.37 -6.90
C GLU A 29 5.20 -6.11 -7.08
N GLN A 30 5.20 -7.44 -7.01
CA GLN A 30 3.98 -8.24 -7.10
C GLN A 30 3.05 -8.02 -5.90
N GLU A 31 3.59 -8.04 -4.68
CA GLU A 31 2.83 -7.81 -3.45
C GLU A 31 2.22 -6.40 -3.42
N ILE A 32 3.00 -5.37 -3.79
CA ILE A 32 2.50 -3.99 -3.92
C ILE A 32 1.41 -3.91 -4.97
N HIS A 33 1.57 -4.58 -6.11
CA HIS A 33 0.57 -4.58 -7.17
C HIS A 33 -0.74 -5.23 -6.71
N GLU A 34 -0.67 -6.36 -6.00
CA GLU A 34 -1.84 -7.02 -5.40
C GLU A 34 -2.53 -6.10 -4.39
N LEU A 35 -1.79 -5.49 -3.45
CA LEU A 35 -2.33 -4.55 -2.47
C LEU A 35 -2.94 -3.29 -3.12
N THR A 36 -2.32 -2.78 -4.17
CA THR A 36 -2.82 -1.59 -4.88
C THR A 36 -4.09 -1.93 -5.65
N ARG A 37 -4.16 -3.11 -6.26
CA ARG A 37 -5.33 -3.60 -6.98
C ARG A 37 -6.53 -3.78 -6.05
N ASP A 38 -6.31 -4.31 -4.85
CA ASP A 38 -7.38 -4.44 -3.84
C ASP A 38 -7.87 -3.07 -3.38
N ARG A 39 -6.96 -2.10 -3.20
CA ARG A 39 -7.33 -0.72 -2.86
C ARG A 39 -8.16 -0.04 -3.95
N GLU A 40 -7.82 -0.24 -5.22
CA GLU A 40 -8.62 0.26 -6.35
C GLU A 40 -10.02 -0.38 -6.38
N LEU A 41 -10.12 -1.66 -6.05
CA LEU A 41 -11.41 -2.35 -5.94
C LEU A 41 -12.25 -1.79 -4.77
N GLU A 42 -11.63 -1.57 -3.61
CA GLU A 42 -12.29 -0.98 -2.44
C GLU A 42 -12.78 0.45 -2.71
N GLU A 43 -11.98 1.28 -3.39
CA GLU A 43 -12.40 2.63 -3.76
C GLU A 43 -13.61 2.61 -4.70
N ARG A 44 -13.64 1.67 -5.66
CA ARG A 44 -14.80 1.48 -6.54
C ARG A 44 -16.04 1.03 -5.77
N VAL A 45 -15.91 0.05 -4.89
CA VAL A 45 -17.03 -0.44 -4.06
C VAL A 45 -17.52 0.66 -3.13
N ARG A 46 -16.62 1.46 -2.53
CA ARG A 46 -16.97 2.58 -1.66
C ARG A 46 -17.70 3.68 -2.45
N ALA A 47 -17.25 4.02 -3.64
CA ALA A 47 -17.91 5.00 -4.50
C ALA A 47 -19.30 4.51 -4.94
N GLU A 48 -19.44 3.23 -5.31
CA GLU A 48 -20.74 2.63 -5.63
C GLU A 48 -21.69 2.62 -4.42
N ALA A 49 -21.18 2.27 -3.23
CA ALA A 49 -21.94 2.27 -1.99
C ALA A 49 -22.36 3.68 -1.58
N ALA A 50 -21.50 4.69 -1.74
CA ALA A 50 -21.81 6.08 -1.44
C ALA A 50 -23.00 6.59 -2.28
N VAL A 51 -23.04 6.23 -3.57
CA VAL A 51 -24.16 6.57 -4.46
C VAL A 51 -25.46 5.88 -4.02
N ARG A 52 -25.38 4.63 -3.55
CA ARG A 52 -26.56 3.87 -3.09
C ARG A 52 -27.11 4.34 -1.73
N LEU A 53 -26.24 4.71 -0.80
CA LEU A 53 -26.62 5.07 0.57
C LEU A 53 -27.03 6.54 0.74
N ALA A 54 -26.48 7.45 -0.07
CA ALA A 54 -26.81 8.87 -0.03
C ALA A 54 -26.84 9.46 -1.44
N PRO A 55 -27.96 9.32 -2.17
CA PRO A 55 -28.07 9.75 -3.56
C PRO A 55 -28.14 11.28 -3.65
N GLY A 56 -26.96 11.92 -3.64
CA GLY A 56 -26.79 13.36 -3.84
C GLY A 56 -26.12 13.66 -5.19
N PRO A 57 -26.39 14.81 -5.82
CA PRO A 57 -25.84 15.16 -7.14
C PRO A 57 -24.31 15.08 -7.21
N TRP A 58 -23.64 15.37 -6.09
CA TRP A 58 -22.18 15.36 -5.96
C TRP A 58 -21.57 13.94 -5.91
N HIS A 59 -22.34 12.92 -5.50
CA HIS A 59 -21.87 11.52 -5.39
C HIS A 59 -21.86 10.79 -6.75
N LEU A 60 -22.71 11.19 -7.70
CA LEU A 60 -22.69 10.66 -9.07
C LEU A 60 -21.38 11.00 -9.79
N GLY A 61 -20.77 12.16 -9.49
CA GLY A 61 -19.49 12.57 -10.05
C GLY A 61 -18.32 11.66 -9.65
N GLU A 62 -18.42 10.95 -8.53
CA GLU A 62 -17.41 9.97 -8.10
C GLU A 62 -17.43 8.69 -8.95
N LEU A 63 -18.58 8.30 -9.53
CA LEU A 63 -18.67 7.15 -10.43
C LEU A 63 -17.99 7.37 -11.79
N PHE A 64 -17.95 8.63 -12.24
CA PHE A 64 -17.42 9.00 -13.57
C PHE A 64 -16.02 9.61 -13.52
N ARG A 65 -15.43 9.75 -12.33
CA ARG A 65 -14.04 10.21 -12.16
C ARG A 65 -13.08 9.11 -12.64
N ARG A 66 -12.93 8.97 -13.95
CA ARG A 66 -11.93 8.10 -14.59
C ARG A 66 -10.54 8.69 -14.36
N ARG A 67 -9.61 7.83 -13.93
CA ARG A 67 -8.18 8.00 -14.05
C ARG A 67 -7.66 7.01 -15.08
#